data_AF-A0A9X4FQP0-F1
#
_entry.id   AF-A0A9X4FQP0-F1
#
_cell.length_a   1.000
_cell.length_b   1.000
_cell.length_c   1.000
_cell.angle_alpha   90.00
_cell.angle_beta   90.00
_cell.angle_gamma   90.00
#
_symmetry.space_group_name_H-M   'P 1'
#
loop_
_entity.id
_entity.type
_entity.pdbx_description
1 polymer ?
#
loop_
_entity_poly.entity_id
_entity_poly.type
_entity_poly.pdbx_seq_one_letter_code
_entity_poly.pdbx_strand_id
1 'polypeptide(L)' 'MQKSYPSDISKEQFKKIRPILESSRKKTKPKKLDLYDVFCAVLYVLKSACQWRM' A
#
# COMPACT_ATOMS: atom_id res chain seq x y z
N MET A 1 -2.07 1.67 15.34
CA MET A 1 -0.65 2.07 15.39
C MET A 1 -0.14 2.03 13.95
N GLN A 2 -0.07 3.17 13.26
CA GLN A 2 0.40 3.21 11.87
C GLN A 2 1.90 2.88 11.84
N LYS A 3 2.28 1.85 11.09
CA LYS A 3 3.68 1.51 10.88
C LYS A 3 4.20 2.45 9.79
N SER A 4 4.99 3.43 10.19
CA SER A 4 5.69 4.31 9.25
C SER A 4 6.85 3.52 8.64
N TYR A 5 6.77 3.26 7.34
CA TYR A 5 7.84 2.61 6.59
C TYR A 5 8.75 3.68 5.97
N PRO A 6 10.07 3.45 5.90
CA PRO A 6 10.99 4.39 5.24
C PRO A 6 10.73 4.55 3.73
N SER A 7 9.86 3.72 3.16
CA SER A 7 9.40 3.77 1.76
C SER A 7 8.01 4.38 1.59
N ASP A 8 7.47 5.02 2.64
CA ASP A 8 6.15 5.65 2.59
C ASP A 8 6.11 6.77 1.56
N ILE A 9 5.03 6.75 0.76
CA ILE A 9 4.75 7.75 -0.27
C ILE A 9 3.82 8.82 0.30
N SER A 10 4.03 10.09 -0.06
CA SER A 10 3.15 11.16 0.36
C SER A 10 1.70 10.91 -0.08
N LYS A 11 0.73 11.20 0.79
CA LYS A 11 -0.71 10.99 0.51
C LYS A 11 -1.18 11.66 -0.79
N GLU A 12 -0.53 12.74 -1.21
CA GLU A 12 -0.82 13.44 -2.47
C GLU A 12 -0.47 12.63 -3.71
N GLN A 13 0.67 11.93 -3.69
CA GLN A 13 1.07 11.02 -4.76
C GLN A 13 0.13 9.80 -4.78
N PHE A 14 -0.25 9.30 -3.60
CA PHE A 14 -1.21 8.20 -3.48
C PHE A 14 -2.61 8.55 -4.04
N LYS A 15 -3.08 9.79 -3.90
CA LYS A 15 -4.38 10.23 -4.47
C LYS A 15 -4.48 9.99 -5.98
N LYS A 16 -3.36 10.07 -6.72
CA LYS A 16 -3.34 9.81 -8.17
C LYS A 16 -3.52 8.32 -8.50
N ILE A 17 -3.06 7.43 -7.62
CA ILE A 17 -3.06 5.96 -7.81
C ILE A 17 -4.35 5.33 -7.25
N ARG A 18 -4.92 5.96 -6.23
CA ARG A 18 -6.17 5.57 -5.59
C ARG A 18 -7.32 5.21 -6.57
N PRO A 19 -7.62 6.00 -7.62
CA PRO A 19 -8.69 5.65 -8.56
C PRO A 19 -8.41 4.34 -9.33
N ILE A 20 -7.15 4.03 -9.61
CA ILE A 20 -6.75 2.78 -10.27
C ILE A 20 -7.03 1.59 -9.35
N LEU A 21 -6.67 1.71 -8.07
CA LEU A 21 -6.93 0.70 -7.03
C LEU A 21 -8.43 0.52 -6.74
N GLU A 22 -9.22 1.60 -6.83
CA GLU A 22 -10.67 1.57 -6.61
C GLU A 22 -11.45 1.06 -7.83
N SER A 23 -10.88 1.13 -9.03
CA SER A 23 -11.46 0.56 -10.27
C SER A 23 -11.47 -0.98 -10.30
N SER A 24 -10.90 -1.63 -9.28
CA SER A 24 -10.81 -3.09 -9.24
C SER A 24 -12.19 -3.75 -9.29
N ARG A 25 -12.39 -4.59 -10.30
CA ARG A 25 -13.69 -5.13 -10.75
C ARG A 25 -14.35 -6.08 -9.75
N LYS A 26 -13.59 -6.72 -8.87
CA LYS A 26 -14.10 -7.73 -7.91
C LYS A 26 -13.94 -7.23 -6.47
N LYS A 27 -15.07 -6.91 -5.82
CA LYS A 27 -15.16 -6.59 -4.40
C LYS A 27 -15.86 -7.73 -3.66
N THR A 28 -15.12 -8.81 -3.39
CA THR A 28 -15.71 -10.05 -2.84
C THR A 28 -15.78 -10.06 -1.30
N LYS A 29 -15.06 -9.15 -0.61
CA LYS A 29 -15.05 -9.05 0.85
C LYS A 29 -14.99 -7.57 1.29
N PRO A 30 -15.73 -7.16 2.34
CA PRO A 30 -15.58 -5.82 2.92
C PRO A 30 -14.13 -5.58 3.36
N LYS A 31 -13.57 -4.42 2.98
CA LYS A 31 -12.19 -4.04 3.29
C LYS A 31 -12.07 -3.72 4.79
N LYS A 32 -11.30 -4.54 5.51
CA LYS A 32 -10.90 -4.29 6.90
C LYS A 32 -9.66 -3.39 7.02
N LEU A 33 -8.91 -3.23 5.93
CA LEU A 33 -7.65 -2.49 5.88
C LEU A 33 -7.77 -1.31 4.93
N ASP A 34 -7.12 -0.20 5.27
CA ASP A 34 -7.06 0.98 4.42
C ASP A 34 -6.17 0.71 3.19
N LEU A 35 -6.58 1.24 2.03
CA LEU A 35 -5.85 1.05 0.76
C LEU A 35 -4.44 1.64 0.80
N TYR A 36 -4.25 2.74 1.54
CA TYR A 36 -2.95 3.39 1.69
C TYR A 36 -1.98 2.49 2.45
N ASP A 37 -2.43 1.90 3.56
CA ASP A 37 -1.61 1.05 4.42
C ASP A 37 -1.11 -0.20 3.66
N VAL A 38 -2.00 -0.83 2.89
CA VAL A 38 -1.65 -1.97 2.02
C VAL A 38 -0.67 -1.57 0.92
N PHE A 39 -0.87 -0.41 0.30
CA PHE A 39 0.01 0.05 -0.77
C PHE A 39 1.42 0.36 -0.24
N CYS A 40 1.53 1.04 0.89
CA CYS A 40 2.80 1.28 1.58
C CYS A 40 3.50 -0.03 1.99
N ALA A 41 2.75 -1.02 2.49
CA ALA A 41 3.30 -2.34 2.81
C ALA A 41 3.86 -3.05 1.58
N VAL A 42 3.16 -3.00 0.44
CA VAL A 42 3.66 -3.58 -0.82
C VAL A 42 4.92 -2.87 -1.30
N LEU A 43 4.96 -1.54 -1.24
CA LEU A 43 6.14 -0.76 -1.60
C LEU A 43 7.34 -1.08 -0.72
N TYR A 44 7.12 -1.22 0.59
CA TYR A 44 8.15 -1.64 1.52
C TYR A 44 8.71 -3.02 1.18
N VAL A 45 7.86 -3.98 0.84
CA VAL A 45 8.28 -5.33 0.40
C VAL A 45 9.06 -5.27 -0.92
N LEU A 46 8.61 -4.46 -1.88
CA LEU A 46 9.30 -4.28 -3.16
C LEU A 46 10.67 -3.61 -2.98
N LYS A 47 10.77 -2.60 -2.12
CA LYS A 47 12.02 -1.89 -1.85
C LYS A 47 13.04 -2.75 -1.10
N SER A 48 12.56 -3.54 -0.14
CA SER A 48 13.40 -4.41 0.70
C SER A 48 13.63 -5.79 0.09
N ALA A 49 12.96 -6.08 -1.03
CA ALA A 49 13.11 -7.23 -1.91
C ALA A 49 13.53 -8.52 -1.19
N CYS A 50 12.65 -9.10 -0.37
CA CYS A 50 12.84 -10.44 0.22
C CYS A 50 14.26 -10.70 0.75
N GLN A 51 14.97 -9.67 1.25
CA GLN A 51 16.23 -9.87 1.93
C GLN A 51 15.91 -10.47 3.29
N TRP A 52 16.30 -11.72 3.49
CA TRP A 52 16.10 -12.46 4.74
C TRP A 52 16.85 -11.84 5.93
N ARG A 53 17.70 -10.86 5.68
CA ARG A 53 18.32 -9.97 6.67
C ARG A 53 18.41 -8.56 6.10
N MET A 54 17.59 -7.65 6.64
CA MET A 54 18.00 -6.26 6.82
C MET A 54 18.73 -6.13 8.15
#